data_AF-A0A962RPK7-F1
#
_entry.id   AF-A0A962RPK7-F1
#
_cell.length_a   1.000
_cell.length_b   1.000
_cell.length_c   1.000
_cell.angle_alpha   90.00
_cell.angle_beta   90.00
_cell.angle_gamma   90.00
#
_symmetry.space_group_name_H-M   'P 1'
#
loop_
_entity.id
_entity.type
_entity.pdbx_description
1 polymer ?
#
loop_
_entity_poly.entity_id
_entity_poly.type
_entity_poly.pdbx_seq_one_letter_code
_entity_poly.pdbx_strand_id
1 'polypeptide(L)'
;FIGSCTNSRLEDLQAAAAVVRGRRVADSVQAIVVPGSGAVKREAEAQGLDAVFREAGFEWREPGCSMCIAMNGDHALPGQRVASTSNRNFEGRQGRDTRTHLLSPAMAAAAAVNGRLSDVREMELRHG
;
A
#
# COMPACT_ATOMS: atom_id res chain seq x y z
N PHE A 1 0.37 0.85 -3.57
CA PHE A 1 0.70 -0.57 -3.32
C PHE A 1 1.47 -0.67 -2.02
N ILE A 2 0.89 -1.35 -1.03
CA ILE A 2 1.55 -1.71 0.23
C ILE A 2 1.70 -3.23 0.22
N GLY A 3 2.89 -3.71 -0.13
CA GLY A 3 3.10 -5.12 -0.40
C GLY A 3 4.52 -5.40 -0.87
N SER A 4 5.22 -6.31 -0.22
CA SER A 4 6.45 -6.97 -0.68
C SER A 4 6.98 -7.90 0.41
N CYS A 5 7.86 -8.82 0.04
CA CYS A 5 8.63 -9.59 1.02
C CYS A 5 9.51 -8.71 1.93
N THR A 6 9.70 -7.42 1.61
CA THR A 6 10.56 -6.51 2.39
C THR A 6 9.80 -5.57 3.32
N ASN A 7 8.58 -5.15 2.99
CA ASN A 7 7.87 -4.08 3.71
C ASN A 7 6.38 -4.41 3.88
N SER A 8 6.10 -5.62 4.36
CA SER A 8 4.75 -6.13 4.64
C SER A 8 4.78 -7.10 5.82
N ARG A 9 5.65 -6.82 6.80
CA ARG A 9 5.62 -7.43 8.11
C ARG A 9 4.42 -6.89 8.88
N LEU A 10 4.11 -7.50 10.03
CA LEU A 10 3.00 -7.04 10.86
C LEU A 10 3.14 -5.56 11.25
N GLU A 11 4.33 -5.13 11.69
CA GLU A 11 4.64 -3.75 12.07
C GLU A 11 4.45 -2.75 10.92
N ASP A 12 4.77 -3.16 9.68
CA ASP A 12 4.55 -2.34 8.48
C ASP A 12 3.05 -2.10 8.24
N LEU A 13 2.25 -3.16 8.39
CA LEU A 13 0.79 -3.11 8.23
C LEU A 13 0.14 -2.29 9.35
N GLN A 14 0.63 -2.41 10.58
CA GLN A 14 0.17 -1.59 11.71
C GLN A 14 0.46 -0.11 11.48
N ALA A 15 1.67 0.24 11.03
CA ALA A 15 2.04 1.61 10.74
C ALA A 15 1.18 2.22 9.62
N ALA A 16 0.91 1.46 8.55
CA ALA A 16 0.01 1.90 7.50
C ALA A 16 -1.45 2.01 7.99
N ALA A 17 -1.92 1.05 8.80
CA ALA A 17 -3.27 1.04 9.35
C ALA A 17 -3.54 2.25 10.27
N ALA A 18 -2.54 2.67 11.05
CA ALA A 18 -2.63 3.87 11.89
C ALA A 18 -2.91 5.14 11.07
N VAL A 19 -2.35 5.24 9.86
CA VAL A 19 -2.55 6.40 8.98
C VAL A 19 -3.94 6.39 8.33
N VAL A 20 -4.44 5.21 7.92
CA VAL A 20 -5.71 5.11 7.16
C VAL A 20 -6.95 5.00 8.03
N ARG A 21 -6.81 4.67 9.32
CA ARG A 21 -7.95 4.51 10.25
C ARG A 21 -8.83 5.76 10.26
N GLY A 22 -10.13 5.58 9.99
CA GLY A 22 -11.11 6.67 9.92
C GLY A 22 -10.97 7.57 8.70
N ARG A 23 -10.14 7.21 7.71
CA ARG A 23 -9.95 7.94 6.45
C ARG A 23 -10.32 7.04 5.27
N ARG A 24 -10.50 7.63 4.10
CA ARG A 24 -10.76 6.90 2.84
C ARG A 24 -9.67 7.21 1.81
N VAL A 25 -9.36 6.21 1.01
CA VAL A 25 -8.55 6.32 -0.21
C VAL A 25 -9.24 7.32 -1.14
N ALA A 26 -8.45 8.16 -1.80
CA ALA A 26 -8.97 9.10 -2.78
C ALA A 26 -9.59 8.36 -3.98
N ASP A 27 -10.70 8.86 -4.52
CA ASP A 27 -11.43 8.21 -5.63
C ASP A 27 -10.59 8.00 -6.89
N SER A 28 -9.52 8.79 -7.07
CA SER A 28 -8.58 8.69 -8.18
C SER A 28 -7.49 7.62 -7.98
N VAL A 29 -7.47 6.93 -6.85
CA VAL A 29 -6.41 5.98 -6.48
C VAL A 29 -6.96 4.57 -6.34
N GLN A 30 -6.36 3.64 -7.07
CA GLN A 30 -6.45 2.22 -6.73
C GLN A 30 -5.43 1.88 -5.64
N ALA A 31 -5.92 1.37 -4.51
CA ALA A 31 -5.09 1.06 -3.36
C ALA A 31 -5.18 -0.43 -3.00
N ILE A 32 -4.02 -1.08 -2.96
CA ILE A 32 -3.90 -2.52 -2.71
C ILE A 32 -2.95 -2.78 -1.53
N VAL A 33 -3.32 -3.72 -0.66
CA VAL A 33 -2.48 -4.23 0.43
C VAL A 33 -2.28 -5.73 0.29
N VAL A 34 -1.03 -6.17 0.38
CA VAL A 34 -0.62 -7.58 0.26
C VAL A 34 0.25 -7.95 1.45
N PRO A 35 -0.24 -8.79 2.39
CA PRO A 35 0.58 -9.25 3.51
C PRO A 35 1.82 -10.02 3.05
N GLY A 36 2.93 -9.90 3.77
CA GLY A 36 4.20 -10.51 3.38
C GLY A 36 4.24 -12.04 3.46
N SER A 37 3.32 -12.65 4.24
CA SER A 37 3.16 -14.09 4.33
C SER A 37 1.77 -14.47 4.87
N GLY A 38 1.40 -15.74 4.76
CA GLY A 38 0.16 -16.25 5.37
C GLY A 38 0.14 -16.15 6.90
N ALA A 39 1.30 -16.23 7.56
CA ALA A 39 1.39 -16.02 9.01
C ALA A 39 1.10 -14.56 9.38
N VAL A 40 1.72 -13.61 8.68
CA VAL A 40 1.48 -12.17 8.90
C VAL A 40 0.03 -11.81 8.61
N LYS A 41 -0.57 -12.37 7.55
CA LYS A 41 -1.99 -12.15 7.23
C LYS A 41 -2.89 -12.57 8.38
N ARG A 42 -2.74 -13.80 8.89
CA ARG A 42 -3.55 -14.30 10.01
C ARG A 42 -3.40 -13.43 11.25
N GLU A 43 -2.18 -12.99 11.55
CA GLU A 43 -1.93 -12.12 12.70
C GLU A 43 -2.52 -10.72 12.53
N ALA A 44 -2.41 -10.14 11.32
CA ALA A 44 -3.02 -8.87 10.98
C ALA A 44 -4.56 -8.92 11.03
N GLU A 45 -5.16 -10.02 10.55
CA GLU A 45 -6.60 -10.27 10.61
C GLU A 45 -7.08 -10.48 12.04
N ALA A 46 -6.32 -11.19 12.88
CA ALA A 46 -6.61 -11.32 14.31
C ALA A 46 -6.61 -9.97 15.04
N GLN A 47 -5.86 -8.98 14.55
CA GLN A 47 -5.86 -7.60 15.04
C GLN A 47 -6.90 -6.69 14.35
N GLY A 48 -7.66 -7.20 13.40
CA GLY A 48 -8.66 -6.45 12.63
C GLY A 48 -8.06 -5.42 11.66
N LEU A 49 -6.78 -5.54 11.29
CA LEU A 49 -6.14 -4.60 10.36
C LEU A 49 -6.76 -4.69 8.95
N ASP A 50 -7.19 -5.88 8.57
CA ASP A 50 -7.87 -6.13 7.30
C ASP A 50 -9.19 -5.35 7.19
N ALA A 51 -9.95 -5.24 8.28
CA ALA A 51 -11.16 -4.43 8.35
C ALA A 51 -10.84 -2.94 8.18
N VAL A 52 -9.80 -2.43 8.86
CA VAL A 52 -9.34 -1.03 8.75
C VAL A 52 -8.97 -0.69 7.31
N PHE A 53 -8.22 -1.57 6.62
CA PHE A 53 -7.85 -1.34 5.23
C PHE A 53 -9.06 -1.38 4.29
N ARG A 54 -9.96 -2.37 4.44
CA ARG A 54 -11.16 -2.48 3.59
C ARG A 54 -12.12 -1.31 3.78
N GLU A 55 -12.31 -0.85 5.02
CA GLU A 55 -13.14 0.32 5.33
C GLU A 55 -12.58 1.60 4.67
N ALA A 56 -11.25 1.74 4.66
CA ALA A 56 -10.58 2.83 3.95
C ALA A 56 -10.65 2.72 2.42
N GLY A 57 -11.09 1.59 1.86
CA GLY A 57 -11.20 1.36 0.42
C GLY A 57 -9.99 0.68 -0.21
N PHE A 58 -9.10 0.08 0.60
CA PHE A 58 -8.04 -0.77 0.06
C PHE A 58 -8.57 -2.16 -0.28
N GLU A 59 -8.04 -2.74 -1.35
CA GLU A 59 -8.17 -4.16 -1.61
C GLU A 59 -7.21 -4.94 -0.70
N TRP A 60 -7.76 -5.72 0.24
CA TRP A 60 -6.99 -6.65 1.08
C TRP A 60 -6.81 -7.99 0.36
N ARG A 61 -5.58 -8.28 -0.07
CA ARG A 61 -5.29 -9.42 -0.96
C ARG A 61 -4.59 -10.57 -0.25
N GLU A 62 -4.54 -11.71 -0.93
CA GLU A 62 -3.79 -12.88 -0.46
C GLU A 62 -2.28 -12.64 -0.52
N PRO A 63 -1.49 -13.25 0.39
CA PRO A 63 -0.05 -13.08 0.43
C PRO A 63 0.59 -13.56 -0.87
N GLY A 64 1.52 -12.78 -1.41
CA GLY A 64 2.21 -13.12 -2.65
C GLY A 64 3.09 -12.00 -3.17
N CYS A 65 3.76 -12.24 -4.29
CA CYS A 65 4.66 -11.24 -4.86
C CYS A 65 3.92 -10.04 -5.49
N SER A 66 2.69 -10.19 -6.00
CA SER A 66 1.85 -9.10 -6.54
C SER A 66 2.63 -8.12 -7.45
N MET A 67 2.43 -6.80 -7.29
CA MET A 67 3.15 -5.75 -8.03
C MET A 67 4.66 -5.74 -7.76
N CYS A 68 5.20 -6.53 -6.82
CA CYS A 68 6.65 -6.67 -6.69
C CYS A 68 7.27 -7.37 -7.91
N ILE A 69 6.52 -8.24 -8.60
CA ILE A 69 6.95 -8.88 -9.85
C ILE A 69 6.05 -8.53 -11.05
N ALA A 70 4.84 -8.02 -10.81
CA ALA A 70 3.87 -7.61 -11.84
C ALA A 70 3.52 -8.69 -12.89
N MET A 71 3.69 -9.97 -12.54
CA MET A 71 3.37 -11.13 -13.38
C MET A 71 1.98 -11.71 -13.10
N ASN A 72 1.31 -11.24 -12.03
CA ASN A 72 0.06 -11.81 -11.52
C ASN A 72 -1.19 -11.01 -11.94
N GLY A 73 -1.08 -10.22 -13.01
CA GLY A 73 -2.12 -9.24 -13.40
C GLY A 73 -2.03 -7.90 -12.66
N ASP A 74 -1.25 -7.84 -11.57
CA ASP A 74 -1.04 -6.63 -10.78
C ASP A 74 0.03 -5.74 -11.41
N HIS A 75 -0.40 -4.89 -12.34
CA HIS A 75 0.48 -3.95 -13.03
C HIS A 75 -0.23 -2.61 -13.23
N ALA A 76 0.55 -1.55 -13.18
CA ALA A 76 0.10 -0.22 -13.54
C ALA A 76 0.06 -0.08 -15.08
N LEU A 77 -0.89 0.74 -15.54
CA LEU A 77 -1.07 1.06 -16.95
C LEU A 77 -0.06 2.13 -17.40
N PRO A 78 0.27 2.20 -18.70
CA PRO A 78 1.14 3.25 -19.23
C PRO A 78 0.74 4.66 -18.79
N GLY A 79 1.73 5.46 -18.37
CA GLY A 79 1.53 6.82 -17.86
C GLY A 79 1.12 6.92 -16.39
N GLN A 80 0.76 5.82 -15.74
CA GLN A 80 0.42 5.81 -14.31
C GLN A 80 1.66 5.94 -13.42
N ARG A 81 1.41 6.42 -12.20
CA ARG A 81 2.40 6.51 -11.13
C ARG A 81 2.02 5.57 -10.00
N VAL A 82 3.02 4.92 -9.41
CA VAL A 82 2.81 3.97 -8.31
C VAL A 82 3.57 4.44 -7.08
N ALA A 83 2.85 4.67 -5.99
CA ALA A 83 3.39 4.73 -4.63
C ALA A 83 3.55 3.29 -4.12
N SER A 84 4.79 2.82 -3.94
CA SER A 84 5.11 1.41 -3.72
C SER A 84 5.98 1.20 -2.48
N THR A 85 5.67 0.17 -1.70
CA THR A 85 6.54 -0.35 -0.63
C THR A 85 7.41 -1.53 -1.10
N SER A 86 7.58 -1.71 -2.41
CA SER A 86 8.63 -2.59 -2.92
C SER A 86 10.03 -2.04 -2.60
N ASN A 87 11.06 -2.85 -2.80
CA ASN A 87 12.46 -2.43 -2.68
C ASN A 87 13.11 -2.12 -4.06
N ARG A 88 12.34 -2.19 -5.15
CA ARG A 88 12.83 -2.02 -6.53
C ARG A 88 11.84 -1.20 -7.35
N ASN A 89 12.37 -0.25 -8.13
CA ASN A 89 11.60 0.67 -8.97
C ASN A 89 12.23 0.90 -10.36
N PHE A 90 13.03 -0.05 -10.86
CA PHE A 90 13.58 0.07 -12.21
C PHE A 90 12.46 0.09 -13.27
N GLU A 91 12.75 0.69 -14.42
CA GLU A 91 11.77 0.89 -15.49
C GLU A 91 11.10 -0.42 -15.93
N GLY A 92 9.78 -0.37 -16.12
CA GLY A 92 8.99 -1.55 -16.51
C GLY A 92 8.64 -2.51 -15.37
N ARG A 93 9.23 -2.36 -14.17
CA ARG A 93 9.07 -3.33 -13.08
C ARG A 93 7.62 -3.52 -12.62
N GLN A 94 6.86 -2.44 -12.56
CA GLN A 94 5.46 -2.46 -12.12
C GLN A 94 4.48 -2.20 -13.27
N GLY A 95 4.95 -2.30 -14.51
CA GLY A 95 4.19 -1.97 -15.71
C GLY A 95 5.02 -1.13 -16.68
N ARG A 96 4.74 -1.29 -17.97
CA ARG A 96 5.41 -0.55 -19.05
C ARG A 96 5.05 0.94 -18.97
N ASP A 97 6.04 1.82 -19.20
CA ASP A 97 5.87 3.28 -19.21
C ASP A 97 5.24 3.82 -17.90
N THR A 98 5.55 3.18 -16.77
CA THR A 98 5.09 3.57 -15.43
C THR A 98 6.21 4.20 -14.63
N ARG A 99 5.85 5.05 -13.66
CA ARG A 99 6.82 5.61 -12.70
C ARG A 99 6.53 5.15 -11.28
N THR A 100 7.44 4.38 -10.72
CA THR A 100 7.36 3.89 -9.34
C THR A 100 8.17 4.77 -8.38
N HIS A 101 7.51 5.15 -7.29
CA HIS A 101 8.08 5.87 -6.16
C HIS A 101 8.15 4.92 -4.96
N LEU A 102 9.36 4.68 -4.46
CA LEU A 102 9.58 3.85 -3.28
C LEU A 102 9.29 4.64 -2.01
N LEU A 103 8.48 4.09 -1.13
CA LEU A 103 7.99 4.73 0.08
C LEU A 103 7.95 3.73 1.24
N SER A 104 7.97 4.26 2.47
CA SER A 104 7.59 3.46 3.63
C SER A 104 6.08 3.12 3.60
N PRO A 105 5.62 2.11 4.36
CA PRO A 105 4.20 1.77 4.46
C PRO A 105 3.31 2.95 4.87
N ALA A 106 3.73 3.72 5.87
CA ALA A 106 2.99 4.88 6.36
C ALA A 106 2.89 6.01 5.31
N MET A 107 3.96 6.26 4.56
CA MET A 107 3.97 7.23 3.46
C MET A 107 3.11 6.77 2.27
N ALA A 108 3.14 5.48 1.93
CA ALA A 108 2.29 4.92 0.88
C ALA A 108 0.80 4.99 1.26
N ALA A 109 0.47 4.75 2.54
CA ALA A 109 -0.86 4.96 3.10
C ALA A 109 -1.30 6.42 3.01
N ALA A 110 -0.44 7.37 3.40
CA ALA A 110 -0.72 8.80 3.29
C ALA A 110 -0.98 9.22 1.84
N ALA A 111 -0.16 8.73 0.91
CA ALA A 111 -0.33 9.02 -0.51
C ALA A 111 -1.64 8.47 -1.07
N ALA A 112 -2.09 7.30 -0.61
CA ALA A 112 -3.35 6.69 -1.03
C ALA A 112 -4.56 7.52 -0.57
N VAL A 113 -4.54 8.01 0.67
CA VAL A 113 -5.61 8.87 1.21
C VAL A 113 -5.67 10.23 0.52
N ASN A 114 -4.52 10.85 0.25
CA ASN A 114 -4.47 12.20 -0.32
C ASN A 114 -4.56 12.24 -1.86
N GLY A 115 -4.50 11.10 -2.55
CA GLY A 115 -4.53 11.05 -4.01
C GLY A 115 -3.24 11.51 -4.71
N ARG A 116 -2.17 11.75 -3.94
CA ARG A 116 -0.88 12.28 -4.41
C ARG A 116 0.24 11.93 -3.44
N LEU A 117 1.49 11.95 -3.90
CA LEU A 117 2.64 11.82 -3.01
C LEU A 117 2.56 12.84 -1.88
N SER A 118 2.62 12.36 -0.64
CA SER A 118 2.32 13.13 0.57
C SER A 118 3.28 12.76 1.67
N ASP A 119 3.58 13.72 2.55
CA ASP A 119 4.31 13.49 3.78
C ASP A 119 3.35 12.99 4.87
N VAL A 120 3.68 11.87 5.50
CA VAL A 120 2.84 11.28 6.55
C VAL A 120 2.72 12.19 7.78
N ARG A 121 3.69 13.07 8.03
CA ARG A 121 3.65 14.02 9.15
C ARG A 121 2.50 15.04 9.01
N GLU A 122 2.10 15.34 7.78
CA GLU A 122 0.95 16.20 7.51
C GLU A 122 -0.38 15.51 7.87
N MET A 123 -0.38 14.17 8.02
CA MET A 123 -1.55 13.41 8.40
C MET A 123 -1.82 13.48 9.92
N GLU A 124 -0.78 13.60 10.74
CA GLU A 124 -0.87 13.64 12.21
C GLU A 124 -1.38 15.00 12.74
N LEU A 125 -1.23 16.08 11.97
CA LEU A 125 -1.61 17.44 12.36
C LEU A 125 -3.14 17.71 12.39
N ARG A 126 -3.99 16.69 12.18
CA ARG A 126 -5.46 16.83 12.17
C ARG A 126 -6.16 16.33 13.44
N HIS A 127 -5.49 16.41 14.59
CA HIS A 127 -6.17 16.39 15.89
C HIS A 127 -6.64 17.82 16.21
N GLY A 128 -7.78 18.19 15.61
CA GLY A 128 -8.56 19.37 15.99
C GLY A 128 -9.78 18.95 16.78
#